data_AF-A0A928KEY2-F1
#
_entry.id   AF-A0A928KEY2-F1
#
_cell.length_a   1.000
_cell.length_b   1.000
_cell.length_c   1.000
_cell.angle_alpha   90.00
_cell.angle_beta   90.00
_cell.angle_gamma   90.00
#
_symmetry.space_group_name_H-M   'P 1'
#
loop_
_entity.id
_entity.type
_entity.pdbx_description
1 polymer ?
#
loop_
_entity_poly.entity_id
_entity_poly.type
_entity_poly.pdbx_seq_one_letter_code
_entity_poly.pdbx_strand_id
1 'polypeptide(L)'
;MLRVTGIAMPLSYKPEDLRRRAASLLGVPPRAVLTCTLAKRSIDARKKDNVHFEITVDVTVEEEETVLRSARCRRDKVSPIDRSPYVIPSLSTPPSQPPVVVGSGP
;
A
#
# COMPACT_ATOMS: atom_id res chain seq x y z
N MET A 1 -9.49 3.44 -1.84
CA MET A 1 -8.28 2.82 -2.44
C MET A 1 -8.16 1.39 -1.92
N LEU A 2 -7.55 0.48 -2.68
CA LEU A 2 -7.37 -0.92 -2.28
C LEU A 2 -5.92 -1.23 -1.94
N ARG A 3 -5.67 -1.86 -0.79
CA ARG A 3 -4.36 -2.39 -0.42
C ARG A 3 -4.26 -3.85 -0.80
N VAL A 4 -3.21 -4.19 -1.55
CA VAL A 4 -2.88 -5.55 -1.95
C VAL A 4 -1.59 -5.99 -1.25
N THR A 5 -1.68 -7.00 -0.38
CA THR A 5 -0.59 -7.47 0.47
C THR A 5 0.03 -8.78 -0.05
N GLY A 6 1.21 -9.12 0.48
CA GLY A 6 1.83 -10.44 0.25
C GLY A 6 2.13 -10.72 -1.22
N ILE A 7 2.55 -9.69 -1.97
CA ILE A 7 2.99 -9.83 -3.36
C ILE A 7 4.46 -10.26 -3.36
N ALA A 8 4.70 -11.55 -3.60
CA ALA A 8 6.03 -12.09 -3.79
C ALA A 8 6.59 -11.69 -5.16
N MET A 9 7.76 -11.03 -5.18
CA MET A 9 8.43 -10.59 -6.40
C MET A 9 9.91 -11.00 -6.41
N PRO A 10 10.46 -11.43 -7.56
CA PRO A 10 11.89 -11.73 -7.68
C PRO A 10 12.72 -10.46 -7.47
N LEU A 11 14.00 -10.58 -7.13
CA LEU A 11 14.87 -9.42 -6.86
C LEU A 11 15.06 -8.49 -8.07
N SER A 12 14.87 -9.02 -9.28
CA SER A 12 15.01 -8.33 -10.57
C SER A 12 13.69 -7.79 -11.14
N TYR A 13 12.59 -7.79 -10.37
CA TYR A 13 11.29 -7.35 -10.87
C TYR A 13 11.29 -5.90 -11.36
N LYS A 14 10.49 -5.61 -12.38
CA LYS A 14 10.23 -4.27 -12.89
C LYS A 14 8.94 -3.70 -12.28
N PRO A 15 8.77 -2.38 -12.21
CA PRO A 15 7.53 -1.75 -11.72
C PRO A 15 6.26 -2.24 -12.44
N GLU A 16 6.36 -2.56 -13.74
CA GLU A 16 5.25 -3.12 -14.52
C GLU A 16 4.79 -4.50 -14.04
N ASP A 17 5.72 -5.34 -13.56
CA ASP A 17 5.40 -6.66 -13.00
C ASP A 17 4.49 -6.50 -11.79
N LEU A 18 4.75 -5.47 -10.97
CA LEU A 18 3.99 -5.20 -9.76
C LEU A 18 2.55 -4.78 -10.09
N ARG A 19 2.38 -3.90 -11.09
CA ARG A 19 1.05 -3.51 -11.59
C ARG A 19 0.29 -4.71 -12.15
N ARG A 20 0.94 -5.56 -12.96
CA ARG A 20 0.33 -6.78 -13.50
C ARG A 20 -0.10 -7.74 -12.40
N ARG A 21 0.75 -7.95 -11.40
CA ARG A 21 0.47 -8.87 -10.29
C ARG A 21 -0.65 -8.36 -9.40
N ALA A 22 -0.68 -7.07 -9.09
CA ALA A 22 -1.77 -6.44 -8.35
C ALA A 22 -3.10 -6.54 -9.11
N ALA A 23 -3.12 -6.24 -10.41
CA ALA A 23 -4.31 -6.37 -11.26
C ALA A 23 -4.84 -7.82 -11.28
N SER A 24 -3.94 -8.80 -11.37
CA SER A 24 -4.29 -10.21 -11.32
C SER A 24 -4.92 -10.61 -9.98
N LEU A 25 -4.42 -10.10 -8.85
CA LEU A 25 -5.01 -10.35 -7.52
C LEU A 25 -6.38 -9.67 -7.35
N LEU A 26 -6.58 -8.51 -7.98
CA LEU A 26 -7.86 -7.81 -8.04
C LEU A 26 -8.87 -8.45 -9.02
N GLY A 27 -8.40 -9.32 -9.93
CA GLY A 27 -9.25 -9.92 -10.95
C GLY A 27 -9.68 -8.95 -12.05
N VAL A 28 -8.86 -7.95 -12.35
CA VAL A 28 -9.09 -6.89 -13.36
C VAL A 28 -7.94 -6.86 -14.38
N PRO A 29 -8.14 -6.32 -15.59
CA PRO A 29 -7.03 -6.16 -16.54
C PRO A 29 -6.04 -5.08 -16.06
N PRO A 30 -4.73 -5.17 -16.37
CA PRO A 30 -3.72 -4.21 -15.91
C PRO A 30 -4.01 -2.74 -16.26
N ARG A 31 -4.75 -2.50 -17.35
CA ARG A 31 -5.21 -1.16 -17.78
C ARG A 31 -6.25 -0.54 -16.85
N ALA A 32 -7.01 -1.34 -16.12
CA ALA A 32 -8.03 -0.86 -15.17
C ALA A 32 -7.41 -0.35 -13.85
N VAL A 33 -6.14 -0.67 -13.59
CA VAL A 33 -5.38 -0.09 -12.48
C VAL A 33 -5.01 1.35 -12.83
N LEU A 34 -5.63 2.33 -12.20
CA LEU A 34 -5.38 3.76 -12.42
C LEU A 34 -4.06 4.19 -11.77
N THR A 35 -3.84 3.78 -10.52
CA THR A 35 -2.60 4.04 -9.78
C THR A 35 -2.13 2.78 -9.06
N CYS A 36 -0.81 2.65 -8.89
CA CYS A 36 -0.21 1.57 -8.12
C CYS A 36 1.01 2.15 -7.37
N THR A 37 0.91 2.30 -6.06
CA THR A 37 1.94 2.91 -5.22
C THR A 37 2.48 1.92 -4.20
N LEU A 38 3.78 1.98 -3.95
CA LEU A 38 4.44 1.10 -2.99
C LEU A 38 4.09 1.54 -1.56
N ALA A 39 3.48 0.66 -0.78
CA ALA A 39 3.15 0.92 0.63
C ALA A 39 4.18 0.29 1.58
N LYS A 40 4.62 -0.93 1.27
CA LYS A 40 5.68 -1.63 2.01
C LYS A 40 6.49 -2.50 1.05
N ARG A 41 7.80 -2.55 1.27
CA ARG A 41 8.71 -3.49 0.62
C ARG A 41 9.62 -4.10 1.65
N SER A 42 9.53 -5.41 1.84
CA SER A 42 10.43 -6.19 2.69
C SER A 42 11.07 -7.32 1.89
N ILE A 43 12.17 -7.87 2.38
CA ILE A 43 12.81 -9.06 1.81
C ILE A 43 12.47 -10.24 2.72
N ASP A 44 11.94 -11.31 2.14
CA ASP A 44 11.92 -12.62 2.79
C ASP A 44 13.18 -13.37 2.37
N ALA A 45 14.10 -13.54 3.33
CA ALA A 45 15.36 -14.27 3.16
C ALA A 45 15.43 -15.51 4.06
N ARG A 46 14.30 -15.99 4.59
CA ARG A 46 14.26 -17.12 5.53
C ARG A 46 14.76 -18.43 4.92
N LYS A 47 14.65 -18.56 3.59
CA LYS A 47 15.15 -19.70 2.82
C LYS A 47 16.21 -19.23 1.84
N LYS A 48 17.43 -19.75 1.97
CA LYS A 48 18.60 -19.35 1.16
C LYS A 48 18.35 -19.42 -0.35
N ASP A 49 17.63 -20.44 -0.81
CA ASP A 49 17.34 -20.66 -2.24
C ASP A 49 16.07 -19.94 -2.73
N ASN A 50 15.36 -19.21 -1.85
CA ASN A 50 14.12 -18.51 -2.17
C ASN A 50 14.07 -17.12 -1.54
N VAL A 51 15.12 -16.33 -1.78
CA VAL A 51 15.16 -14.93 -1.38
C VAL A 51 14.35 -14.09 -2.36
N HIS A 52 13.33 -13.39 -1.86
CA HIS A 52 12.43 -12.59 -2.69
C HIS A 52 11.89 -11.37 -1.93
N PHE A 53 11.32 -10.41 -2.66
CA PHE A 53 10.60 -9.31 -2.03
C PHE A 53 9.19 -9.73 -1.67
N GLU A 54 8.75 -9.37 -0.47
CA GLU A 54 7.34 -9.35 -0.08
C GLU A 54 6.86 -7.90 -0.10
N ILE A 55 5.97 -7.60 -1.05
CA ILE A 55 5.53 -6.24 -1.37
C ILE A 55 4.06 -6.06 -1.00
N THR A 56 3.75 -4.87 -0.47
CA THR A 56 2.39 -4.35 -0.33
C THR A 56 2.25 -3.10 -1.18
N VAL A 57 1.19 -3.04 -1.97
CA VAL A 57 0.86 -1.88 -2.80
C VAL A 57 -0.52 -1.36 -2.49
N ASP A 58 -0.67 -0.06 -2.72
CA ASP A 58 -1.94 0.63 -2.69
C ASP A 58 -2.33 0.96 -4.13
N VAL A 59 -3.53 0.53 -4.52
CA VAL A 59 -4.03 0.52 -5.89
C VAL A 59 -5.35 1.26 -5.97
N THR A 60 -5.50 2.11 -6.99
CA THR A 60 -6.78 2.72 -7.35
C THR A 60 -7.32 2.06 -8.61
N VAL A 61 -8.59 1.70 -8.59
CA VAL A 61 -9.36 1.19 -9.74
C VAL A 61 -10.71 1.91 -9.78
N GLU A 62 -11.37 1.89 -10.92
CA GLU A 62 -12.78 2.28 -10.98
C GLU A 62 -13.65 1.26 -10.24
N GLU A 63 -14.73 1.74 -9.62
CA GLU A 63 -15.68 0.91 -8.86
C GLU A 63 -15.02 -0.08 -7.86
N GLU A 64 -14.21 0.45 -6.95
CA GLU A 64 -13.45 -0.37 -5.98
C GLU A 64 -14.32 -1.36 -5.19
N GLU A 65 -15.55 -0.97 -4.82
CA GLU A 65 -16.51 -1.85 -4.14
C GLU A 65 -16.94 -3.04 -5.01
N THR A 66 -17.21 -2.80 -6.30
CA THR A 66 -17.57 -3.84 -7.26
C THR A 66 -16.40 -4.82 -7.43
N VAL A 67 -15.18 -4.30 -7.53
CA VAL A 67 -13.96 -5.12 -7.63
C VAL A 67 -13.74 -5.96 -6.37
N LEU A 68 -13.92 -5.38 -5.17
CA LEU A 68 -13.85 -6.11 -3.90
C LEU A 68 -14.89 -7.23 -3.81
N ARG A 69 -16.14 -6.97 -4.24
CA ARG A 69 -17.24 -7.95 -4.22
C ARG A 69 -17.13 -8.99 -5.34
N SER A 70 -16.30 -8.79 -6.36
CA SER A 70 -16.07 -9.77 -7.42
C SER A 70 -15.51 -11.10 -6.89
N ALA A 71 -15.99 -12.22 -7.44
CA ALA A 71 -15.46 -13.55 -7.15
C ALA A 71 -14.03 -13.77 -7.69
N ARG A 72 -13.59 -12.93 -8.65
CA ARG A 72 -12.22 -12.99 -9.20
C ARG A 72 -11.18 -12.36 -8.28
N CYS A 73 -11.61 -11.50 -7.36
CA CYS A 73 -10.72 -10.82 -6.43
C CYS A 73 -10.25 -11.77 -5.32
N ARG A 74 -8.95 -11.77 -5.04
CA ARG A 74 -8.33 -12.52 -3.94
C ARG A 74 -8.48 -11.74 -2.63
N ARG A 75 -9.68 -11.80 -2.05
CA ARG A 75 -10.06 -11.02 -0.84
C ARG A 75 -9.19 -11.32 0.39
N ASP A 76 -8.50 -12.45 0.44
CA ASP A 76 -7.50 -12.78 1.47
C ASP A 76 -6.26 -11.85 1.43
N LYS A 77 -6.00 -11.24 0.27
CA LYS A 77 -4.87 -10.32 0.04
C LYS A 77 -5.28 -8.87 -0.22
N VAL A 78 -6.57 -8.60 -0.35
CA VAL A 78 -7.08 -7.28 -0.77
C VAL A 78 -8.00 -6.73 0.30
N SER A 79 -7.69 -5.53 0.78
CA SER A 79 -8.52 -4.79 1.73
C SER A 79 -8.74 -3.35 1.29
N PRO A 80 -9.91 -2.74 1.59
CA PRO A 80 -10.08 -1.31 1.44
C PRO A 80 -9.17 -0.58 2.42
N ILE A 81 -8.65 0.56 1.99
CA ILE A 81 -7.93 1.47 2.86
C ILE A 81 -8.39 2.91 2.62
N ASP A 82 -8.42 3.65 3.70
CA ASP A 82 -8.60 5.10 3.69
C ASP A 82 -7.23 5.75 3.91
N ARG A 83 -6.81 6.58 2.95
CA ARG A 83 -5.63 7.43 3.11
C ARG A 83 -6.09 8.74 3.73
N SER A 84 -6.22 8.75 5.05
CA SER A 84 -6.32 10.02 5.78
C SER A 84 -4.90 10.51 6.07
N PRO A 85 -4.42 11.58 5.42
CA PRO A 85 -3.20 12.24 5.89
C PRO A 85 -3.41 12.75 7.30
N TYR A 86 -2.34 12.83 8.08
CA TYR A 86 -2.39 13.50 9.37
C TYR A 86 -2.69 14.98 9.14
N VAL A 87 -3.79 15.46 9.71
CA VAL A 87 -4.16 16.86 9.69
C VAL A 87 -3.63 17.49 10.97
N ILE A 88 -2.72 18.45 10.83
CA ILE A 88 -2.25 19.23 11.97
C ILE A 88 -3.46 19.98 12.53
N PRO A 89 -3.80 19.80 13.81
CA PRO A 89 -4.94 20.50 14.40
C PRO A 89 -4.69 22.01 14.37
N SER A 90 -5.71 22.77 13.97
CA SER A 90 -5.65 24.23 14.01
C SER A 90 -5.66 24.71 15.47
N LEU A 91 -4.66 25.49 15.85
CA LEU A 91 -4.66 26.20 17.12
C LEU A 91 -5.44 27.51 16.95
N SER A 92 -6.57 27.64 17.66
CA SER A 92 -7.39 28.86 17.63
C SER A 92 -6.71 30.05 18.32
N THR A 93 -5.76 29.79 19.21
CA THR A 93 -5.01 30.82 19.92
C THR A 93 -3.60 30.30 20.19
N PRO A 94 -2.55 31.05 19.83
CA PRO A 94 -1.19 30.68 20.21
C PRO A 94 -1.06 30.69 21.74
N PRO A 95 -0.31 29.75 22.34
CA PRO A 95 -0.10 29.76 23.78
C PRO A 95 0.62 31.06 24.19
N SER A 96 0.27 31.59 25.37
CA SER A 96 0.87 32.80 25.92
C SER A 96 2.34 32.64 26.28
N GLN A 97 2.79 31.40 26.46
CA GLN A 97 4.18 31.04 26.71
C GLN A 97 4.67 30.07 25.62
N PRO A 98 5.93 30.18 25.18
CA PRO A 98 6.52 29.23 24.25
C PRO A 98 6.60 27.84 24.91
N PRO A 99 6.25 26.76 24.19
CA PRO A 99 6.39 25.41 24.72
C PRO A 99 7.87 25.07 24.91
N VAL A 100 8.20 24.41 26.02
CA VAL A 100 9.54 23.88 26.27
C VAL A 100 9.55 22.40 25.91
N VAL A 101 10.46 22.01 25.03
CA VAL A 101 10.75 20.61 24.71
C VAL A 101 12.14 20.28 25.24
N VAL A 102 12.23 19.37 26.21
CA VAL A 102 13.50 18.92 26.77
C VAL A 102 13.86 17.57 26.17
N GLY A 103 14.96 17.54 25.40
CA GLY A 103 15.36 16.38 24.61
C GLY A 103 14.79 16.46 23.19
N SER A 104 15.65 16.26 22.20
CA SER A 104 15.32 16.33 20.77
C SER A 104 15.68 15.03 20.06
N GLY A 105 15.53 13.91 20.77
CA GLY A 105 15.58 12.57 20.19
C GLY A 105 14.31 12.31 19.36
N PRO A 106 14.40 11.50 18.29
CA PRO A 106 13.23 10.96 17.60
C PRO A 106 12.40 10.02 18.48
#